data_AF-A0A924RZN8-F1
#
_entry.id   AF-A0A924RZN8-F1
#
_cell.length_a   1.000
_cell.length_b   1.000
_cell.length_c   1.000
_cell.angle_alpha   90.00
_cell.angle_beta   90.00
_cell.angle_gamma   90.00
#
_symmetry.space_group_name_H-M   'P 1'
#
loop_
_entity.id
_entity.type
_entity.pdbx_description
1 polymer ?
#
loop_
_entity_poly.entity_id
_entity_poly.type
_entity_poly.pdbx_seq_one_letter_code
_entity_poly.pdbx_strand_id
1 'polypeptide(L)'
;MKSYLKSSIVILISACLFQSCQDQDDVAIPANLQINDFVWKGLNQFYLWQAGVPNLSDNKFANQTELNTFLQGYSQPESLFESLLYKPKSLFPAAEAVDRFSWIVDDYLELEGQLQGTTNNNGVEFGLSRKSPGASELFGWVRYIIPNSDASTKNIKRGEIFYGVNGTQLTVNNYQSLLFGSNNDYTLNMADTSGGAFTPNGKTIALTKTVLDENPILVNKVI
;
A
#
# COMPACT_ATOMS: atom_id res chain seq x y z
N MET A 1 -40.24 52.07 19.18
CA MET A 1 -38.93 51.57 19.69
C MET A 1 -38.01 52.77 19.90
N LYS A 2 -37.59 53.01 21.15
CA LYS A 2 -36.79 54.19 21.53
C LYS A 2 -35.51 54.24 20.69
N SER A 3 -35.10 55.43 20.23
CA SER A 3 -33.95 55.62 19.32
C SER A 3 -32.68 54.93 19.81
N TYR A 4 -32.50 54.84 21.13
CA TYR A 4 -31.40 54.16 21.80
C TYR A 4 -31.33 52.65 21.49
N LEU A 5 -32.47 51.98 21.34
CA LEU A 5 -32.53 50.54 21.00
C LEU A 5 -32.04 50.28 19.58
N LYS A 6 -32.33 51.20 18.64
CA LYS A 6 -31.84 51.10 17.26
C LYS A 6 -30.32 51.30 17.20
N SER A 7 -29.79 52.28 17.94
CA SER A 7 -28.35 52.50 18.05
C SER A 7 -27.62 51.32 18.70
N SER A 8 -28.17 50.71 19.75
CA SER A 8 -27.59 49.52 20.39
C SER A 8 -27.55 48.30 19.46
N ILE A 9 -28.58 48.10 18.63
CA ILE A 9 -28.61 47.00 17.65
C ILE A 9 -27.56 47.21 16.55
N VAL A 10 -27.38 48.44 16.07
CA VAL A 10 -26.37 48.76 15.04
C VAL A 10 -24.95 48.57 15.60
N ILE A 11 -24.70 48.92 16.86
CA ILE A 11 -23.41 48.69 17.53
C ILE A 11 -23.15 47.19 17.71
N LEU A 12 -24.17 46.41 18.09
CA LEU A 12 -24.03 44.96 18.25
C LEU A 12 -23.75 44.25 16.90
N ILE A 13 -24.47 44.62 15.84
CA ILE A 13 -24.26 44.08 14.49
C ILE A 13 -22.87 44.49 13.97
N SER A 14 -22.46 45.74 14.19
CA SER A 14 -21.12 46.20 13.80
C SER A 14 -19.99 45.52 14.57
N ALA A 15 -20.21 45.13 15.83
CA ALA A 15 -19.24 44.37 16.62
C ALA A 15 -19.08 42.93 16.10
N CYS A 16 -20.16 42.33 15.58
CA CYS A 16 -20.10 41.02 14.94
C CYS A 16 -19.39 41.05 13.57
N LEU A 17 -19.37 42.18 12.85
CA LEU A 17 -18.66 42.31 11.57
C LEU A 17 -17.13 42.25 11.68
N PHE A 18 -16.57 42.46 12.87
CA PHE A 18 -15.13 42.32 13.13
C PHE A 18 -14.75 40.96 13.73
N GLN A 19 -15.72 40.08 14.01
CA GLN A 19 -15.44 38.68 14.29
C GLN A 19 -15.39 37.91 12.97
N SER A 20 -14.31 38.12 12.21
CA SER A 20 -13.93 37.13 11.20
C SER A 20 -13.64 35.83 11.97
N CYS A 21 -14.39 34.77 11.69
CA CYS A 21 -13.88 33.43 11.99
C CYS A 21 -12.58 33.30 11.19
N GLN A 22 -11.44 33.22 11.86
CA GLN A 22 -10.28 32.61 11.23
C GLN A 22 -10.59 31.12 11.12
N ASP A 23 -10.64 30.59 9.90
CA ASP A 23 -10.42 29.17 9.72
C ASP A 23 -8.96 28.85 10.04
N GLN A 24 -8.74 27.65 10.57
CA GLN A 24 -7.43 27.23 11.04
C GLN A 24 -6.44 26.87 9.91
N ASP A 25 -6.83 27.07 8.65
CA ASP A 25 -5.98 26.89 7.47
C ASP A 25 -5.01 28.07 7.24
N ASP A 26 -5.25 29.23 7.86
CA ASP A 26 -4.34 30.39 7.89
C ASP A 26 -3.03 30.13 8.69
N VAL A 27 -2.94 29.04 9.46
CA VAL A 27 -1.72 28.67 10.19
C VAL A 27 -0.85 27.79 9.29
N ALA A 28 0.14 28.41 8.65
CA ALA A 28 1.11 27.70 7.82
C ALA A 28 1.76 26.54 8.59
N ILE A 29 1.50 25.31 8.14
CA ILE A 29 2.14 24.11 8.69
C ILE A 29 3.63 24.13 8.29
N PRO A 30 4.56 23.93 9.24
CA PRO A 30 5.98 23.79 8.92
C PRO A 30 6.19 22.72 7.85
N ALA A 31 7.03 22.98 6.86
CA ALA A 31 7.23 22.09 5.71
C ALA A 31 7.56 20.64 6.13
N ASN A 32 8.34 20.47 7.21
CA ASN A 32 8.71 19.16 7.74
C ASN A 32 7.58 18.41 8.46
N LEU A 33 6.43 19.04 8.71
CA LEU A 33 5.26 18.45 9.36
C LEU A 33 4.07 18.26 8.41
N GLN A 34 4.14 18.77 7.17
CA GLN A 34 3.00 18.74 6.25
C GLN A 34 2.47 17.32 5.99
N ILE A 35 3.38 16.34 5.83
CA ILE A 35 2.99 14.94 5.61
C ILE A 35 2.36 14.36 6.88
N ASN A 36 2.98 14.58 8.04
CA ASN A 36 2.46 14.12 9.33
C ASN A 36 1.08 14.73 9.63
N ASP A 37 0.89 16.01 9.33
CA ASP A 37 -0.38 16.73 9.48
C ASP A 37 -1.45 16.17 8.54
N PHE A 38 -1.11 15.92 7.27
CA PHE A 38 -1.98 15.25 6.32
C PHE A 38 -2.41 13.86 6.81
N VAL A 39 -1.47 13.04 7.28
CA VAL A 39 -1.75 11.70 7.83
C VAL A 39 -2.74 11.79 9.00
N TRP A 40 -2.47 12.67 9.97
CA TRP A 40 -3.32 12.81 11.15
C TRP A 40 -4.73 13.29 10.77
N LYS A 41 -4.83 14.33 9.93
CA LYS A 41 -6.13 14.89 9.49
C LYS A 41 -6.93 13.89 8.67
N GLY A 42 -6.26 13.17 7.76
CA GLY A 42 -6.89 12.12 6.96
C GLY A 42 -7.45 10.99 7.83
N LEU A 43 -6.69 10.53 8.82
CA LEU A 43 -7.16 9.52 9.76
C LEU A 43 -8.25 10.06 10.70
N ASN A 44 -8.12 11.28 11.23
CA ASN A 44 -9.17 11.87 12.07
C ASN A 44 -10.50 11.98 11.30
N GLN A 45 -10.48 12.35 10.02
CA GLN A 45 -11.69 12.58 9.23
C GLN A 45 -12.33 11.31 8.65
N PHE A 46 -11.52 10.36 8.17
CA PHE A 46 -12.00 9.23 7.35
C PHE A 46 -11.81 7.86 7.97
N TYR A 47 -11.08 7.75 9.08
CA TYR A 47 -10.76 6.45 9.64
C TYR A 47 -11.96 5.80 10.32
N LEU A 48 -12.29 4.58 9.89
CA LEU A 48 -13.44 3.81 10.38
C LEU A 48 -13.43 3.63 11.91
N TRP A 49 -12.26 3.42 12.51
CA TRP A 49 -12.11 3.17 13.94
C TRP A 49 -11.59 4.39 14.72
N GLN A 50 -11.74 5.60 14.18
CA GLN A 50 -11.28 6.84 14.82
C GLN A 50 -11.71 6.94 16.30
N ALA A 51 -12.96 6.57 16.62
CA ALA A 51 -13.49 6.63 17.98
C ALA A 51 -12.73 5.73 18.99
N GLY A 52 -12.03 4.71 18.51
CA GLY A 52 -11.22 3.80 19.32
C GLY A 52 -9.78 4.30 19.56
N VAL A 53 -9.38 5.42 18.96
CA VAL A 53 -8.01 5.93 18.99
C VAL A 53 -7.98 7.30 19.66
N PRO A 54 -7.53 7.41 20.93
CA PRO A 54 -7.57 8.67 21.67
C PRO A 54 -6.82 9.84 21.01
N ASN A 55 -5.73 9.54 20.30
CA ASN A 55 -4.94 10.54 19.59
C ASN A 55 -5.61 11.06 18.32
N LEU A 56 -6.70 10.44 17.85
CA LEU A 56 -7.51 10.91 16.73
C LEU A 56 -8.81 11.57 17.18
N SER A 57 -9.05 11.79 18.47
CA SER A 57 -10.28 12.44 18.93
C SER A 57 -10.39 13.88 18.42
N ASP A 58 -11.59 14.32 18.03
CA ASP A 58 -11.82 15.66 17.46
C ASP A 58 -11.47 16.80 18.43
N ASN A 59 -11.50 16.51 19.73
CA ASN A 59 -11.14 17.43 20.80
C ASN A 59 -9.76 17.14 21.42
N LYS A 60 -8.93 16.30 20.77
CA LYS A 60 -7.63 15.88 21.30
C LYS A 60 -6.64 17.05 21.42
N PHE A 61 -6.66 17.95 20.44
CA PHE A 61 -5.80 19.13 20.38
C PHE A 61 -6.66 20.37 20.32
N ALA A 62 -6.35 21.39 21.12
CA ALA A 62 -7.15 22.62 21.16
C ALA A 62 -6.89 23.53 19.96
N ASN A 63 -5.72 23.40 19.31
CA ASN A 63 -5.27 24.23 18.21
C ASN A 63 -4.16 23.52 17.40
N GLN A 64 -3.85 24.07 16.22
CA GLN A 64 -2.82 23.55 15.32
C GLN A 64 -1.41 23.54 15.95
N THR A 65 -1.09 24.45 16.86
CA THR A 65 0.22 24.46 17.54
C THR A 65 0.43 23.22 18.39
N GLU A 66 -0.59 22.82 19.17
CA GLU A 66 -0.55 21.60 19.98
C GLU A 66 -0.44 20.34 19.11
N LEU A 67 -1.20 20.29 18.00
CA LEU A 67 -1.07 19.21 17.01
C LEU A 67 0.36 19.17 16.46
N ASN A 68 0.92 20.30 16.03
CA ASN A 68 2.29 20.37 15.51
C ASN A 68 3.33 19.87 16.53
N THR A 69 3.18 20.19 17.82
CA THR A 69 4.05 19.65 18.88
C THR A 69 3.96 18.13 18.98
N PHE A 70 2.77 17.55 18.86
CA PHE A 70 2.60 16.10 18.83
C PHE A 70 3.27 15.49 17.58
N LEU A 71 3.06 16.09 16.41
CA LEU A 71 3.60 15.59 15.14
C LEU A 71 5.13 15.64 15.07
N GLN A 72 5.77 16.58 15.77
CA GLN A 72 7.23 16.67 15.90
C GLN A 72 7.86 15.45 16.58
N GLY A 73 7.08 14.67 17.33
CA GLY A 73 7.55 13.42 17.95
C GLY A 73 7.81 12.29 16.96
N TYR A 74 7.40 12.44 15.70
CA TYR A 74 7.49 11.41 14.67
C TYR A 74 8.40 11.87 13.53
N SER A 75 9.54 11.20 13.38
CA SER A 75 10.51 11.48 12.30
C SER A 75 10.11 10.85 10.96
N GLN A 76 9.22 9.86 10.97
CA GLN A 76 8.75 9.12 9.80
C GLN A 76 7.22 9.07 9.79
N PRO A 77 6.55 9.46 8.69
CA PRO A 77 5.09 9.43 8.58
C PRO A 77 4.47 8.06 8.84
N GLU A 78 5.14 6.98 8.46
CA GLU A 78 4.67 5.60 8.64
C GLU A 78 4.58 5.26 10.13
N SER A 79 5.52 5.76 10.93
CA SER A 79 5.51 5.55 12.38
C SER A 79 4.34 6.29 13.04
N LEU A 80 4.03 7.50 12.57
CA LEU A 80 2.84 8.22 12.99
C LEU A 80 1.57 7.46 12.57
N PHE A 81 1.47 7.09 11.30
CA PHE A 81 0.33 6.38 10.73
C PHE A 81 -0.01 5.13 11.54
N GLU A 82 0.97 4.23 11.75
CA GLU A 82 0.79 2.99 12.50
C GLU A 82 0.39 3.24 13.97
N SER A 83 0.93 4.29 14.60
CA SER A 83 0.57 4.67 15.97
C SER A 83 -0.88 5.15 16.13
N LEU A 84 -1.49 5.61 15.02
CA LEU A 84 -2.85 6.15 14.97
C LEU A 84 -3.89 5.11 14.53
N LEU A 85 -3.49 3.87 14.23
CA LEU A 85 -4.42 2.81 13.87
C LEU A 85 -4.95 2.07 15.11
N TYR A 86 -6.19 1.60 15.04
CA TYR A 86 -6.81 0.79 16.09
C TYR A 86 -6.39 -0.67 15.97
N LYS A 87 -5.43 -1.07 16.82
CA LYS A 87 -4.88 -2.44 16.87
C LYS A 87 -4.46 -2.96 15.50
N PRO A 88 -3.51 -2.30 14.81
CA PRO A 88 -3.11 -2.71 13.46
C PRO A 88 -2.34 -4.02 13.48
N LYS A 89 -2.45 -4.78 12.39
CA LYS A 89 -1.70 -6.04 12.20
C LYS A 89 -0.18 -5.86 12.26
N SER A 90 0.32 -4.66 11.95
CA SER A 90 1.74 -4.28 12.05
C SER A 90 2.28 -4.33 13.49
N LEU A 91 1.42 -4.04 14.49
CA LEU A 91 1.81 -3.92 15.90
C LEU A 91 1.18 -5.00 16.79
N PHE A 92 0.12 -5.68 16.33
CA PHE A 92 -0.64 -6.65 17.11
C PHE A 92 -0.59 -8.05 16.49
N PRO A 93 -0.59 -9.12 17.31
CA PRO A 93 -0.73 -10.49 16.83
C PRO A 93 -1.99 -10.65 15.98
N ALA A 94 -1.95 -11.54 14.98
CA ALA A 94 -3.05 -11.74 14.03
C ALA A 94 -4.40 -12.12 14.70
N ALA A 95 -4.37 -12.72 15.89
CA ALA A 95 -5.57 -13.06 16.66
C ALA A 95 -6.23 -11.84 17.33
N GLU A 96 -5.50 -10.75 17.51
CA GLU A 96 -5.93 -9.54 18.23
C GLU A 96 -6.02 -8.30 17.33
N ALA A 97 -5.41 -8.35 16.14
CA ALA A 97 -5.41 -7.28 15.17
C ALA A 97 -6.84 -7.01 14.65
N VAL A 98 -7.29 -5.77 14.79
CA VAL A 98 -8.60 -5.31 14.30
C VAL A 98 -8.43 -4.65 12.95
N ASP A 99 -7.52 -3.68 12.85
CA ASP A 99 -7.16 -3.09 11.57
C ASP A 99 -6.18 -3.97 10.80
N ARG A 100 -6.65 -4.49 9.67
CA ARG A 100 -5.88 -5.36 8.77
C ARG A 100 -5.78 -4.79 7.36
N PHE A 101 -6.33 -3.60 7.12
CA PHE A 101 -6.58 -3.08 5.79
C PHE A 101 -6.00 -1.69 5.55
N SER A 102 -5.68 -0.94 6.61
CA SER A 102 -5.03 0.35 6.47
C SER A 102 -3.54 0.17 6.20
N TRP A 103 -3.02 0.94 5.26
CA TRP A 103 -1.61 0.98 4.87
C TRP A 103 -1.31 2.36 4.27
N ILE A 104 -0.02 2.69 4.17
CA ILE A 104 0.49 3.93 3.61
C ILE A 104 1.56 3.62 2.56
N VAL A 105 1.71 4.52 1.59
CA VAL A 105 2.70 4.43 0.51
C VAL A 105 3.56 5.67 0.44
N ASP A 106 4.80 5.48 -0.02
CA ASP A 106 5.74 6.58 -0.25
C ASP A 106 5.42 7.32 -1.56
N ASP A 107 4.91 6.61 -2.58
CA ASP A 107 4.62 7.16 -3.91
C ASP A 107 3.14 6.95 -4.30
N TYR A 108 2.40 8.06 -4.35
CA TYR A 108 0.99 8.04 -4.75
C TYR A 108 0.79 7.70 -6.24
N LEU A 109 1.78 7.95 -7.11
CA LEU A 109 1.71 7.61 -8.52
C LEU A 109 1.77 6.10 -8.73
N GLU A 110 2.57 5.40 -7.90
CA GLU A 110 2.59 3.94 -7.91
C GLU A 110 1.23 3.39 -7.45
N LEU A 111 0.65 3.94 -6.38
CA LEU A 111 -0.69 3.55 -5.92
C LEU A 111 -1.77 3.82 -6.99
N GLU A 112 -1.78 5.02 -7.57
CA GLU A 112 -2.74 5.37 -8.62
C GLU A 112 -2.61 4.44 -9.83
N GLY A 113 -1.38 4.16 -10.26
CA GLY A 113 -1.09 3.18 -11.30
C GLY A 113 -1.67 1.80 -10.96
N GLN A 114 -1.39 1.28 -9.76
CA GLN A 114 -1.92 -0.01 -9.31
C GLN A 114 -3.46 -0.04 -9.31
N LEU A 115 -4.12 1.03 -8.87
CA LEU A 115 -5.58 1.16 -8.88
C LEU A 115 -6.16 1.21 -10.30
N GLN A 116 -5.37 1.68 -11.28
CA GLN A 116 -5.70 1.69 -12.70
C GLN A 116 -5.32 0.39 -13.43
N GLY A 117 -4.70 -0.57 -12.73
CA GLY A 117 -4.24 -1.84 -13.32
C GLY A 117 -2.84 -1.77 -13.95
N THR A 118 -2.10 -0.70 -13.69
CA THR A 118 -0.71 -0.50 -14.12
C THR A 118 0.24 -1.02 -13.03
N THR A 119 1.03 -2.04 -13.33
CA THR A 119 1.99 -2.61 -12.37
C THR A 119 3.35 -2.88 -13.00
N ASN A 120 4.43 -2.83 -12.21
CA ASN A 120 5.77 -3.18 -12.68
C ASN A 120 6.02 -4.69 -12.53
N ASN A 121 5.69 -5.46 -13.56
CA ASN A 121 5.82 -6.92 -13.55
C ASN A 121 6.35 -7.43 -14.91
N ASN A 122 6.72 -8.71 -14.98
CA ASN A 122 7.24 -9.31 -16.22
C ASN A 122 6.19 -10.13 -17.00
N GLY A 123 4.97 -10.21 -16.49
CA GLY A 123 3.85 -10.91 -17.11
C GLY A 123 3.61 -12.34 -16.63
N VAL A 124 4.43 -12.90 -15.74
CA VAL A 124 4.21 -14.24 -15.19
C VAL A 124 3.39 -14.15 -13.90
N GLU A 125 2.14 -14.60 -13.94
CA GLU A 125 1.41 -14.91 -12.71
C GLU A 125 1.73 -16.35 -12.27
N PHE A 126 2.02 -16.52 -10.99
CA PHE A 126 2.37 -17.83 -10.44
C PHE A 126 1.79 -18.01 -9.03
N GLY A 127 1.73 -19.27 -8.60
CA GLY A 127 1.56 -19.64 -7.21
C GLY A 127 2.83 -20.27 -6.66
N LEU A 128 2.99 -20.28 -5.33
CA LEU A 128 4.11 -20.91 -4.64
C LEU A 128 3.60 -21.97 -3.67
N SER A 129 4.30 -23.10 -3.60
CA SER A 129 4.02 -24.17 -2.64
C SER A 129 5.32 -24.81 -2.17
N ARG A 130 5.26 -25.43 -0.98
CA ARG A 130 6.37 -26.24 -0.46
C ARG A 130 6.45 -27.53 -1.27
N LYS A 131 7.68 -28.00 -1.53
CA LYS A 131 7.90 -29.28 -2.22
C LYS A 131 7.24 -30.46 -1.48
N SER A 132 7.26 -30.43 -0.15
CA SER A 132 6.59 -31.40 0.70
C SER A 132 6.16 -30.76 2.04
N PRO A 133 5.25 -31.39 2.80
CA PRO A 133 4.86 -30.90 4.13
C PRO A 133 6.10 -30.71 5.02
N GLY A 134 6.30 -29.48 5.52
CA GLY A 134 7.44 -29.12 6.37
C GLY A 134 8.75 -28.78 5.65
N ALA A 135 8.87 -29.00 4.32
CA ALA A 135 10.07 -28.62 3.59
C ALA A 135 10.26 -27.10 3.55
N SER A 136 11.52 -26.65 3.68
CA SER A 136 11.90 -25.25 3.47
C SER A 136 11.91 -24.87 2.00
N GLU A 137 12.09 -25.85 1.11
CA GLU A 137 12.15 -25.66 -0.33
C GLU A 137 10.77 -25.39 -0.94
N LEU A 138 10.74 -24.43 -1.86
CA LEU A 138 9.55 -24.05 -2.59
C LEU A 138 9.69 -24.40 -4.08
N PHE A 139 8.55 -24.55 -4.73
CA PHE A 139 8.42 -24.49 -6.19
C PHE A 139 7.31 -23.51 -6.53
N GLY A 140 7.38 -22.93 -7.73
CA GLY A 140 6.33 -22.11 -8.29
C GLY A 140 5.71 -22.77 -9.52
N TRP A 141 4.40 -22.61 -9.69
CA TRP A 141 3.72 -23.03 -10.92
C TRP A 141 3.11 -21.81 -11.61
N VAL A 142 3.27 -21.76 -12.93
CA VAL A 142 2.75 -20.69 -13.76
C VAL A 142 1.24 -20.83 -13.85
N ARG A 143 0.50 -19.80 -13.42
CA ARG A 143 -0.96 -19.73 -13.45
C ARG A 143 -1.46 -19.06 -14.72
N TYR A 144 -0.76 -18.03 -15.17
CA TYR A 144 -1.17 -17.21 -16.30
C TYR A 144 0.02 -16.44 -16.86
N ILE A 145 -0.02 -16.15 -18.17
CA ILE A 145 0.95 -15.30 -18.86
C ILE A 145 0.17 -14.12 -19.41
N ILE A 146 0.49 -12.92 -18.93
CA ILE A 146 -0.20 -11.69 -19.28
C ILE A 146 0.14 -11.33 -20.74
N PRO A 147 -0.85 -11.08 -21.61
CA PRO A 147 -0.61 -10.66 -23.00
C PRO A 147 0.20 -9.37 -23.08
N ASN A 148 0.97 -9.21 -24.15
CA ASN A 148 1.82 -8.03 -24.39
C ASN A 148 2.90 -7.76 -23.33
N SER A 149 3.16 -8.71 -22.44
CA SER A 149 4.27 -8.66 -21.48
C SER A 149 5.56 -9.25 -22.03
N ASP A 150 6.70 -9.04 -21.35
CA ASP A 150 7.95 -9.73 -21.67
C ASP A 150 7.78 -11.26 -21.65
N ALA A 151 7.10 -11.81 -20.64
CA ALA A 151 6.84 -13.24 -20.52
C ALA A 151 6.04 -13.82 -21.71
N SER A 152 5.14 -13.04 -22.31
CA SER A 152 4.36 -13.48 -23.48
C SER A 152 5.22 -13.79 -24.72
N THR A 153 6.45 -13.24 -24.76
CA THR A 153 7.43 -13.48 -25.83
C THR A 153 8.36 -14.66 -25.54
N LYS A 154 8.35 -15.20 -24.30
CA LYS A 154 9.24 -16.29 -23.89
C LYS A 154 8.55 -17.64 -24.06
N ASN A 155 9.35 -18.69 -24.08
CA ASN A 155 8.85 -20.05 -24.08
C ASN A 155 8.40 -20.50 -22.67
N ILE A 156 7.40 -19.83 -22.09
CA ILE A 156 6.81 -20.15 -20.78
C ILE A 156 5.30 -20.24 -20.92
N LYS A 157 4.68 -21.22 -20.28
CA LYS A 157 3.24 -21.48 -20.40
C LYS A 157 2.63 -21.81 -19.05
N ARG A 158 1.31 -21.57 -18.95
CA ARG A 158 0.50 -22.03 -17.82
C ARG A 158 0.72 -23.52 -17.57
N GLY A 159 0.92 -23.87 -16.31
CA GLY A 159 1.17 -25.24 -15.85
C GLY A 159 2.65 -25.61 -15.76
N GLU A 160 3.55 -24.83 -16.36
CA GLU A 160 4.99 -25.05 -16.17
C GLU A 160 5.43 -24.69 -14.75
N ILE A 161 6.55 -25.28 -14.32
CA ILE A 161 7.06 -25.18 -12.96
C ILE A 161 8.46 -24.62 -12.96
N PHE A 162 8.76 -23.79 -11.97
CA PHE A 162 10.10 -23.30 -11.67
C PHE A 162 10.45 -23.60 -10.21
N TYR A 163 11.74 -23.78 -9.95
CA TYR A 163 12.24 -24.17 -8.63
C TYR A 163 13.27 -23.18 -8.08
N GLY A 164 13.74 -22.26 -8.91
CA GLY A 164 14.82 -21.35 -8.58
C GLY A 164 14.78 -20.06 -9.38
N VAL A 165 15.55 -19.08 -8.91
CA VAL A 165 15.76 -17.79 -9.57
C VAL A 165 17.26 -17.52 -9.61
N ASN A 166 17.79 -17.12 -10.77
CA ASN A 166 19.21 -16.82 -10.98
C ASN A 166 20.14 -17.96 -10.52
N GLY A 167 19.73 -19.21 -10.72
CA GLY A 167 20.48 -20.40 -10.28
C GLY A 167 20.32 -20.74 -8.79
N THR A 168 19.60 -19.91 -8.02
CA THR A 168 19.38 -20.10 -6.59
C THR A 168 18.04 -20.80 -6.33
N GLN A 169 18.05 -21.91 -5.59
CA GLN A 169 16.84 -22.64 -5.17
C GLN A 169 15.92 -21.74 -4.33
N LEU A 170 14.62 -21.78 -4.63
CA LEU A 170 13.61 -21.10 -3.83
C LEU A 170 13.38 -21.82 -2.50
N THR A 171 13.30 -21.02 -1.45
CA THR A 171 13.04 -21.44 -0.08
C THR A 171 12.13 -20.42 0.61
N VAL A 172 11.52 -20.83 1.73
CA VAL A 172 10.70 -19.95 2.57
C VAL A 172 11.44 -18.69 3.05
N ASN A 173 12.77 -18.72 3.09
CA ASN A 173 13.58 -17.61 3.59
C ASN A 173 14.02 -16.62 2.50
N ASN A 174 14.02 -17.02 1.23
CA ASN A 174 14.58 -16.21 0.13
C ASN A 174 13.61 -15.92 -1.01
N TYR A 175 12.45 -16.58 -1.08
CA TYR A 175 11.55 -16.40 -2.23
C TYR A 175 11.08 -14.96 -2.40
N GLN A 176 10.87 -14.24 -1.28
CA GLN A 176 10.41 -12.86 -1.31
C GLN A 176 11.43 -11.95 -2.00
N SER A 177 12.68 -12.02 -1.57
CA SER A 177 13.75 -11.19 -2.15
C SER A 177 14.07 -11.58 -3.60
N LEU A 178 13.99 -12.87 -3.94
CA LEU A 178 14.29 -13.35 -5.29
C LEU A 178 13.20 -13.01 -6.32
N LEU A 179 11.92 -13.11 -5.95
CA LEU A 179 10.79 -12.92 -6.88
C LEU A 179 10.21 -11.50 -6.84
N PHE A 180 10.25 -10.86 -5.67
CA PHE A 180 9.63 -9.55 -5.41
C PHE A 180 10.64 -8.48 -5.02
N GLY A 181 11.95 -8.75 -5.16
CA GLY A 181 12.99 -7.74 -4.96
C GLY A 181 12.97 -6.64 -6.04
N SER A 182 13.80 -5.63 -5.83
CA SER A 182 13.95 -4.45 -6.70
C SER A 182 14.65 -4.72 -8.03
N ASN A 183 15.17 -5.93 -8.25
CA ASN A 183 15.74 -6.31 -9.53
C ASN A 183 14.64 -6.38 -10.60
N ASN A 184 14.82 -5.62 -11.68
CA ASN A 184 13.94 -5.69 -12.84
C ASN A 184 14.20 -6.96 -13.66
N ASP A 185 15.42 -7.47 -13.65
CA ASP A 185 15.79 -8.66 -14.43
C ASP A 185 16.06 -9.87 -13.52
N TYR A 186 15.46 -11.01 -13.87
CA TYR A 186 15.80 -12.28 -13.26
C TYR A 186 15.51 -13.45 -14.19
N THR A 187 16.15 -14.58 -13.91
CA THR A 187 16.00 -15.82 -14.68
C THR A 187 15.33 -16.88 -13.84
N LEU A 188 14.19 -17.42 -14.30
CA LEU A 188 13.57 -18.60 -13.69
C LEU A 188 14.32 -19.87 -14.09
N ASN A 189 14.58 -20.73 -13.12
CA ASN A 189 15.09 -22.09 -13.33
C ASN A 189 13.91 -23.07 -13.34
N MET A 190 13.66 -23.71 -14.49
CA MET A 190 12.47 -24.52 -14.72
C MET A 190 12.67 -25.98 -14.30
N ALA A 191 11.56 -26.66 -14.03
CA ALA A 191 11.52 -28.08 -13.67
C ALA A 191 10.32 -28.78 -14.33
N ASP A 192 10.48 -30.09 -14.54
CA ASP A 192 9.38 -30.97 -14.96
C ASP A 192 8.82 -31.74 -13.76
N THR A 193 7.57 -32.20 -13.92
CA THR A 193 6.93 -33.12 -12.97
C THR A 193 6.95 -34.54 -13.54
N SER A 194 7.69 -35.45 -12.93
CA SER A 194 7.65 -36.88 -13.26
C SER A 194 7.26 -37.69 -12.03
N GLY A 195 6.12 -38.37 -12.08
CA GLY A 195 5.64 -39.21 -10.96
C GLY A 195 5.41 -38.46 -9.65
N GLY A 196 5.12 -37.16 -9.71
CA GLY A 196 4.95 -36.29 -8.53
C GLY A 196 6.26 -35.72 -7.96
N ALA A 197 7.42 -36.09 -8.52
CA ALA A 197 8.70 -35.47 -8.19
C ALA A 197 9.02 -34.31 -9.16
N PHE A 198 9.57 -33.23 -8.60
CA PHE A 198 10.05 -32.08 -9.38
C PHE A 198 11.53 -32.27 -9.72
N THR A 199 11.84 -32.37 -11.01
CA THR A 199 13.21 -32.54 -11.49
C THR A 199 13.63 -31.35 -12.35
N PRO A 200 14.76 -30.67 -12.06
CA PRO A 200 15.30 -29.65 -12.95
C PRO A 200 15.44 -30.17 -14.38
N ASN A 201 14.93 -29.42 -15.35
CA ASN A 201 14.92 -29.83 -16.76
C ASN A 201 15.95 -29.07 -17.61
N GLY A 202 16.79 -28.25 -16.98
CA GLY A 202 17.83 -27.45 -17.64
C GLY A 202 17.31 -26.22 -18.40
N LYS A 203 15.98 -26.05 -18.53
CA LYS A 203 15.38 -24.88 -19.16
C LYS A 203 15.44 -23.68 -18.21
N THR A 204 15.84 -22.53 -18.74
CA THR A 204 15.86 -21.26 -18.03
C THR A 204 15.11 -20.19 -18.82
N ILE A 205 14.37 -19.33 -18.11
CA ILE A 205 13.59 -18.24 -18.71
C ILE A 205 14.06 -16.92 -18.12
N ALA A 206 14.76 -16.12 -18.92
CA ALA A 206 15.11 -14.75 -18.56
C ALA A 206 13.87 -13.86 -18.71
N LEU A 207 13.57 -13.09 -17.67
CA LEU A 207 12.42 -12.21 -17.57
C LEU A 207 12.87 -10.80 -17.18
N THR A 208 12.25 -9.81 -17.80
CA THR A 208 12.45 -8.39 -17.51
C THR A 208 11.11 -7.78 -17.09
N LYS A 209 11.09 -7.12 -15.93
CA LYS A 209 9.93 -6.35 -15.47
C LYS A 209 9.78 -5.08 -16.30
N THR A 210 8.56 -4.78 -16.65
CA THR A 210 8.17 -3.55 -17.33
C THR A 210 6.92 -2.99 -16.67
N VAL A 211 6.71 -1.70 -16.81
CA VAL A 211 5.40 -1.11 -16.50
C VAL A 211 4.39 -1.69 -17.48
N LEU A 212 3.40 -2.40 -16.95
CA LEU A 212 2.42 -3.16 -17.70
C LEU A 212 1.02 -2.72 -17.30
N ASP A 213 0.22 -2.37 -18.30
CA ASP A 213 -1.20 -2.09 -18.13
C ASP A 213 -2.00 -3.35 -18.41
N GLU A 214 -2.67 -3.87 -17.39
CA GLU A 214 -3.53 -5.03 -17.53
C GLU A 214 -4.95 -4.62 -17.92
N ASN A 215 -5.47 -5.16 -19.02
CA ASN A 215 -6.86 -4.95 -19.38
C ASN A 215 -7.76 -5.80 -18.45
N PRO A 216 -8.64 -5.18 -17.64
CA PRO A 216 -9.49 -5.92 -16.70
C PRO A 216 -10.51 -6.82 -17.41
N ILE A 217 -10.77 -6.60 -18.70
CA ILE A 217 -11.67 -7.43 -19.51
C ILE A 217 -10.83 -8.17 -20.56
N LEU A 218 -10.29 -9.32 -20.18
CA LEU A 218 -9.62 -10.20 -21.12
C LEU A 218 -10.64 -11.02 -21.92
N VAL A 219 -10.83 -10.67 -23.20
CA VAL A 219 -11.66 -11.46 -24.11
C VAL A 219 -10.88 -12.67 -24.61
N ASN A 220 -11.20 -13.85 -24.10
CA ASN A 220 -10.70 -15.11 -24.64
C ASN A 220 -11.70 -15.69 -25.65
N LYS A 221 -11.34 -15.73 -26.94
CA LYS A 221 -12.15 -16.40 -27.97
C LYS A 221 -11.74 -17.86 -28.06
N VAL A 222 -12.63 -18.75 -27.61
CA VAL A 222 -12.54 -20.18 -27.92
C VAL A 222 -13.24 -20.37 -29.27
N ILE A 223 -12.50 -20.86 -30.27
CA ILE A 223 -13.04 -21.24 -31.59
C ILE A 223 -13.70 -22.62 -31.47
#